data_AF-A0A2J8A9X1-F1
#
_entry.id   AF-A0A2J8A9X1-F1
#
_cell.length_a   1.000
_cell.length_b   1.000
_cell.length_c   1.000
_cell.angle_alpha   90.00
_cell.angle_beta   90.00
_cell.angle_gamma   90.00
#
_symmetry.space_group_name_H-M   'P 1'
#
loop_
_entity.id
_entity.type
_entity.pdbx_description
1 polymer ?
#
loop_
_entity_poly.entity_id
_entity_poly.type
_entity_poly.pdbx_seq_one_letter_code
_entity_poly.pdbx_strand_id
1 'polypeptide(L)'
;MLPAEPYRNTVDAKVYLANERTFLTWMRQAVLMGGIGAALSGLAAYQGAQGQLAPGPHGPLAAVVQLKLAGGALLLTAAAMSLAAGRNFFRRGQMIRRAGPAGEPSDSRGWYSVWLPRLLTGSLSLVMAAVWVAALLRLLPERDGTAEEGGAG
;
A
#
# COMPACT_ATOMS: atom_id res chain seq x y z
N MET A 1 20.91 -52.37 -18.11
CA MET A 1 20.82 -50.95 -18.45
C MET A 1 19.51 -50.46 -17.86
N LEU A 2 19.54 -49.83 -16.68
CA LEU A 2 18.31 -49.35 -16.02
C LEU A 2 17.83 -48.10 -16.78
N PRO A 3 16.52 -47.96 -17.08
CA PRO A 3 16.00 -46.75 -17.68
C PRO A 3 16.27 -45.57 -16.74
N ALA A 4 16.86 -44.51 -17.26
CA ALA A 4 17.06 -43.28 -16.51
C ALA A 4 15.69 -42.74 -16.10
N GLU A 5 15.41 -42.71 -14.80
CA GLU A 5 14.26 -42.00 -14.23
C GLU A 5 14.22 -40.58 -14.81
N PRO A 6 13.09 -40.12 -15.36
CA PRO A 6 12.99 -38.80 -15.93
C PRO A 6 13.28 -37.79 -14.81
N TYR A 7 14.39 -37.08 -14.94
CA TYR A 7 14.80 -36.05 -13.98
C TYR A 7 13.69 -35.00 -13.92
N ARG A 8 12.87 -35.07 -12.88
CA ARG A 8 11.74 -34.16 -12.67
C ARG A 8 12.33 -32.77 -12.42
N ASN A 9 12.31 -31.94 -13.45
CA ASN A 9 12.75 -30.54 -13.46
C ASN A 9 11.83 -29.65 -12.59
N THR A 10 11.72 -29.94 -11.30
CA THR A 10 10.94 -29.16 -10.34
C THR A 10 11.87 -28.24 -9.56
N VAL A 11 11.66 -26.92 -9.69
CA VAL A 11 12.26 -25.96 -8.77
C VAL A 11 11.82 -26.27 -7.34
N ASP A 12 12.78 -26.29 -6.43
CA ASP A 12 12.57 -26.55 -5.01
C ASP A 12 11.58 -25.53 -4.39
N ALA A 13 10.61 -26.02 -3.63
CA ALA A 13 9.59 -25.23 -2.93
C ALA A 13 10.21 -24.13 -2.06
N LYS A 14 11.44 -24.33 -1.55
CA LYS A 14 12.14 -23.32 -0.74
C LYS A 14 12.34 -21.98 -1.47
N VAL A 15 12.48 -22.00 -2.80
CA VAL A 15 12.69 -20.79 -3.60
C VAL A 15 11.42 -19.95 -3.67
N TYR A 16 10.27 -20.62 -3.81
CA TYR A 16 8.96 -19.95 -3.78
C TYR A 16 8.65 -19.35 -2.40
N LEU A 17 8.91 -20.11 -1.33
CA LEU A 17 8.72 -19.64 0.05
C LEU A 17 9.62 -18.44 0.40
N ALA A 18 10.86 -18.41 -0.11
CA ALA A 18 11.76 -17.27 0.08
C ALA A 18 11.23 -15.99 -0.62
N ASN A 19 10.63 -16.14 -1.81
CA ASN A 19 10.01 -15.03 -2.52
C ASN A 19 8.77 -14.51 -1.79
N GLU A 20 7.92 -15.41 -1.29
CA GLU A 20 6.74 -15.05 -0.49
C GLU A 20 7.10 -14.32 0.80
N ARG A 21 8.11 -14.81 1.55
CA ARG A 21 8.59 -14.14 2.76
C ARG A 21 9.04 -12.70 2.47
N THR A 22 9.82 -12.52 1.41
CA THR A 22 10.30 -11.19 1.00
C THR A 22 9.13 -10.26 0.69
N PHE A 23 8.15 -10.74 -0.07
CA PHE A 23 6.93 -10.01 -0.38
C PHE A 23 6.16 -9.62 0.89
N LEU A 24 5.92 -10.56 1.80
CA LEU A 24 5.21 -10.30 3.06
C LEU A 24 5.94 -9.30 3.95
N THR A 25 7.28 -9.34 4.00
CA THR A 25 8.08 -8.34 4.73
C THR A 25 7.86 -6.95 4.15
N TRP A 26 7.87 -6.80 2.82
CA TRP A 26 7.61 -5.51 2.18
C TRP A 26 6.19 -5.01 2.42
N MET A 27 5.21 -5.92 2.37
CA MET A 27 3.81 -5.60 2.66
C MET A 27 3.62 -5.15 4.12
N ARG A 28 4.29 -5.80 5.07
CA ARG A 28 4.28 -5.38 6.48
C ARG A 28 4.84 -3.96 6.64
N GLN A 29 5.94 -3.64 5.96
CA GLN A 29 6.52 -2.28 6.00
C GLN A 29 5.59 -1.24 5.37
N ALA A 30 4.93 -1.59 4.25
CA ALA A 30 3.94 -0.72 3.63
C ALA A 30 2.76 -0.45 4.57
N VAL A 31 2.24 -1.47 5.26
CA VAL A 31 1.17 -1.31 6.26
C VAL A 31 1.59 -0.39 7.41
N LEU A 32 2.81 -0.56 7.94
CA LEU A 32 3.32 0.29 9.02
C LEU A 32 3.42 1.76 8.58
N MET A 33 4.02 2.03 7.42
CA MET A 33 4.11 3.40 6.89
C MET A 33 2.74 4.00 6.60
N GLY A 34 1.83 3.21 6.02
CA GLY A 34 0.46 3.62 5.74
C GLY A 34 -0.32 3.92 7.02
N GLY A 35 -0.16 3.11 8.06
CA GLY A 35 -0.77 3.32 9.38
C GLY A 35 -0.30 4.61 10.04
N ILE A 36 1.01 4.89 10.00
CA ILE A 36 1.57 6.16 10.49
C ILE A 36 1.01 7.34 9.69
N GLY A 37 0.97 7.24 8.35
CA GLY A 37 0.43 8.29 7.49
C GLY A 37 -1.06 8.57 7.75
N ALA A 38 -1.85 7.52 7.96
CA ALA A 38 -3.27 7.63 8.33
C ALA A 38 -3.44 8.28 9.71
N ALA A 39 -2.65 7.89 10.70
CA ALA A 39 -2.67 8.47 12.04
C ALA A 39 -2.33 9.96 12.03
N LEU A 40 -1.28 10.37 11.30
CA LEU A 40 -0.93 11.78 11.14
C LEU A 40 -2.04 12.59 10.44
N SER A 41 -2.65 12.01 9.40
CA SER A 41 -3.76 12.65 8.68
C SER A 41 -5.00 12.83 9.58
N GLY A 42 -5.27 11.85 10.45
CA GLY A 42 -6.34 11.92 11.46
C GLY A 42 -6.06 12.93 12.56
N LEU A 43 -4.83 12.95 13.08
CA LEU A 43 -4.40 13.91 14.10
C LEU A 43 -4.51 15.36 13.58
N ALA A 44 -4.09 15.61 12.33
CA ALA A 44 -4.22 16.92 11.70
C ALA A 44 -5.69 17.39 11.63
N ALA A 45 -6.61 16.48 11.31
CA ALA A 45 -8.04 16.80 11.27
C ALA A 45 -8.60 17.08 12.67
N TYR A 46 -8.20 16.29 13.67
CA TYR A 46 -8.61 16.49 15.06
C TYR A 46 -8.13 17.83 15.63
N GLN A 47 -6.84 18.15 15.45
CA GLN A 47 -6.27 19.40 15.92
C GLN A 47 -6.87 20.62 15.21
N GLY A 48 -7.11 20.51 13.89
CA GLY A 48 -7.78 21.55 13.11
C GLY A 48 -9.22 21.81 13.60
N ALA A 49 -9.97 20.76 13.90
CA ALA A 49 -11.34 20.88 14.41
C ALA A 49 -11.41 21.48 15.83
N GLN A 50 -10.42 21.20 16.67
CA GLN A 50 -10.38 21.68 18.06
C GLN A 50 -9.72 23.06 18.21
N GLY A 51 -9.17 23.63 17.14
CA GLY A 51 -8.40 24.88 17.23
C GLY A 51 -7.17 24.80 18.14
N GLN A 52 -6.71 23.58 18.46
CA GLN A 52 -5.67 23.30 19.47
C GLN A 52 -4.23 23.47 18.96
N LEU A 53 -4.02 23.99 17.74
CA LEU A 53 -2.66 24.17 17.23
C LEU A 53 -2.00 25.38 17.90
N ALA A 54 -0.94 25.09 18.66
CA ALA A 54 -0.07 26.09 19.23
C ALA A 54 0.41 27.08 18.15
N PRO A 55 0.50 28.38 18.45
CA PRO A 55 0.95 29.38 17.49
C PRO A 55 2.43 29.14 17.16
N GLY A 56 2.68 28.41 16.09
CA GLY A 56 3.99 28.34 15.45
C GLY A 56 4.24 29.58 14.60
N PRO A 57 5.49 29.77 14.12
CA PRO A 57 5.88 30.91 13.29
C PRO A 57 5.09 31.06 11.98
N HIS A 58 4.41 30.00 11.53
CA HIS A 58 3.59 29.98 10.31
C HIS A 58 2.07 29.95 10.57
N GLY A 59 1.64 30.07 11.83
CA GLY A 59 0.24 30.01 12.23
C GLY A 59 -0.37 28.59 12.25
N PRO A 60 -1.55 28.42 12.85
CA PRO A 60 -2.17 27.11 13.10
C PRO A 60 -2.57 26.36 11.83
N LEU A 61 -2.99 27.07 10.78
CA LEU A 61 -3.35 26.47 9.48
C LEU A 61 -2.15 25.80 8.80
N ALA A 62 -0.97 26.44 8.84
CA ALA A 62 0.22 25.89 8.20
C ALA A 62 0.64 24.55 8.84
N ALA A 63 0.51 24.41 10.15
CA ALA A 63 0.84 23.17 10.85
C ALA A 63 -0.13 22.03 10.50
N VAL A 64 -1.44 22.30 10.33
CA VAL A 64 -2.41 21.29 9.84
C VAL A 64 -2.06 20.83 8.43
N VAL A 65 -1.75 21.79 7.55
CA VAL A 65 -1.37 21.50 6.15
C VAL A 65 -0.09 20.67 6.13
N GLN A 66 0.92 21.01 6.92
CA GLN A 66 2.17 20.24 7.02
C GLN A 66 1.93 18.80 7.49
N LEU A 67 1.14 18.57 8.54
CA LEU A 67 0.82 17.21 8.98
C LEU A 67 0.05 16.41 7.91
N LYS A 68 -0.90 17.05 7.21
CA LYS A 68 -1.64 16.39 6.11
C LYS A 68 -0.74 16.06 4.93
N LEU A 69 0.20 16.93 4.57
CA LEU A 69 1.18 16.67 3.53
C LEU A 69 2.12 15.53 3.93
N ALA A 70 2.62 15.53 5.17
CA ALA A 70 3.46 14.46 5.69
C ALA A 70 2.73 13.11 5.74
N GLY A 71 1.50 13.10 6.26
CA GLY A 71 0.64 11.91 6.28
C GLY A 71 0.31 11.39 4.88
N GLY A 72 -0.04 12.29 3.96
CA GLY A 72 -0.29 11.98 2.56
C GLY A 72 0.94 11.41 1.84
N ALA A 73 2.12 11.99 2.06
CA ALA A 73 3.38 11.49 1.50
C ALA A 73 3.70 10.07 1.98
N LEU A 74 3.46 9.77 3.25
CA LEU A 74 3.63 8.41 3.80
C LEU A 74 2.64 7.42 3.18
N LEU A 75 1.37 7.80 3.02
CA LEU A 75 0.35 6.96 2.36
C LEU A 75 0.72 6.67 0.90
N LEU A 76 1.19 7.67 0.15
CA LEU A 76 1.65 7.50 -1.22
C LEU A 76 2.88 6.59 -1.30
N THR A 77 3.84 6.76 -0.39
CA THR A 77 5.04 5.91 -0.33
C THR A 77 4.68 4.46 0.01
N ALA A 78 3.75 4.26 0.96
CA ALA A 78 3.22 2.95 1.29
C ALA A 78 2.50 2.28 0.10
N ALA A 79 1.67 3.03 -0.63
CA ALA A 79 1.00 2.54 -1.83
C ALA A 79 2.01 2.16 -2.93
N ALA A 80 3.02 3.01 -3.18
CA ALA A 80 4.08 2.74 -4.13
C ALA A 80 4.89 1.50 -3.75
N MET A 81 5.21 1.34 -2.46
CA MET A 81 5.92 0.17 -1.94
C MET A 81 5.10 -1.12 -2.11
N SER A 82 3.80 -1.08 -1.83
CA SER A 82 2.87 -2.21 -2.07
C SER A 82 2.88 -2.65 -3.54
N LEU A 83 2.79 -1.70 -4.47
CA LEU A 83 2.82 -1.96 -5.91
C LEU A 83 4.20 -2.50 -6.35
N ALA A 84 5.28 -1.93 -5.83
CA ALA A 84 6.65 -2.39 -6.11
C ALA A 84 6.88 -3.81 -5.59
N ALA A 85 6.39 -4.14 -4.40
CA ALA A 85 6.45 -5.48 -3.82
C ALA A 85 5.70 -6.50 -4.71
N GLY A 86 4.48 -6.17 -5.14
CA GLY A 86 3.71 -7.01 -6.07
C GLY A 86 4.44 -7.22 -7.39
N ARG A 87 4.95 -6.15 -8.01
CA ARG A 87 5.72 -6.23 -9.27
C ARG A 87 6.98 -7.08 -9.12
N ASN A 88 7.70 -6.93 -8.00
CA ASN A 88 8.90 -7.72 -7.72
C ASN A 88 8.55 -9.20 -7.56
N PHE A 89 7.49 -9.53 -6.81
CA PHE A 89 7.01 -10.89 -6.61
C PHE A 89 6.71 -11.60 -7.94
N PHE A 90 6.01 -10.93 -8.87
CA PHE A 90 5.71 -11.49 -10.19
C PHE A 90 6.95 -11.62 -11.07
N ARG A 91 7.85 -10.63 -11.07
CA ARG A 91 9.10 -10.70 -11.83
C ARG A 91 9.97 -11.86 -11.36
N ARG A 92 10.15 -12.03 -10.04
CA ARG A 92 10.88 -13.17 -9.47
C ARG A 92 10.20 -14.49 -9.78
N GLY A 93 8.88 -14.57 -9.66
CA GLY A 93 8.13 -15.76 -10.05
C GLY A 93 8.35 -16.15 -11.52
N GLN A 94 8.36 -15.17 -12.45
CA GLN A 94 8.64 -15.44 -13.86
C GLN A 94 10.09 -15.88 -14.12
N MET A 95 11.07 -15.29 -13.42
CA MET A 95 12.47 -15.72 -13.52
C MET A 95 12.64 -17.16 -13.04
N ILE A 96 12.02 -17.52 -11.91
CA ILE A 96 12.08 -18.89 -11.36
C ILE A 96 11.48 -19.89 -12.35
N ARG A 97 10.36 -19.55 -13.00
CA ARG A 97 9.72 -20.43 -13.99
C ARG A 97 10.54 -20.58 -15.27
N ARG A 98 11.39 -19.61 -15.61
CA ARG A 98 12.25 -19.63 -16.81
C ARG A 98 13.65 -20.18 -16.55
N ALA A 99 14.13 -20.13 -15.30
CA ALA A 99 15.45 -20.58 -14.89
C ALA A 99 15.52 -22.10 -14.59
N GLY A 100 14.68 -22.90 -15.24
CA GLY A 100 14.76 -24.35 -15.13
C GLY A 100 16.12 -24.89 -15.59
N PRO A 101 16.66 -25.98 -15.02
CA PRO A 101 18.02 -26.48 -15.29
C PRO A 101 18.33 -26.76 -16.77
N ALA A 102 17.32 -26.89 -17.63
CA ALA A 102 17.45 -27.15 -19.06
C ALA A 102 16.80 -26.07 -19.95
N GLY A 103 16.42 -24.90 -19.40
CA GLY A 103 15.59 -23.92 -20.11
C GLY A 103 14.12 -24.33 -20.26
N GLU A 104 13.75 -25.49 -19.70
CA GLU A 104 12.38 -25.97 -19.66
C GLU A 104 11.58 -25.29 -18.53
N PRO A 105 10.31 -24.92 -18.81
CA PRO A 105 9.46 -24.32 -17.79
C PRO A 105 9.18 -25.30 -16.65
N SER A 106 9.65 -24.99 -15.43
CA SER A 106 9.43 -25.82 -14.24
C SER A 106 7.94 -26.00 -13.96
N ASP A 107 7.47 -27.26 -13.94
CA ASP A 107 6.08 -27.64 -13.69
C ASP A 107 5.78 -27.75 -12.18
N SER A 108 5.92 -26.64 -11.46
CA SER A 108 5.63 -26.54 -10.03
C SER A 108 4.44 -25.61 -9.76
N ARG A 109 3.32 -25.86 -10.47
CA ARG A 109 2.07 -25.09 -10.36
C ARG A 109 1.47 -25.06 -8.94
N GLY A 110 1.72 -26.09 -8.13
CA GLY A 110 1.12 -26.23 -6.80
C GLY A 110 1.66 -25.29 -5.71
N TRP A 111 2.88 -24.77 -5.88
CA TRP A 111 3.56 -23.97 -4.85
C TRP A 111 3.50 -22.46 -5.12
N TYR A 112 2.88 -22.03 -6.22
CA TYR A 112 2.84 -20.63 -6.63
C TYR A 112 1.46 -20.01 -6.40
N SER A 113 1.31 -19.27 -5.31
CA SER A 113 0.09 -18.52 -5.03
C SER A 113 0.03 -17.24 -5.88
N VAL A 114 -0.74 -17.27 -6.96
CA VAL A 114 -0.97 -16.07 -7.80
C VAL A 114 -1.99 -15.12 -7.18
N TRP A 115 -2.90 -15.66 -6.37
CA TRP A 115 -4.04 -14.92 -5.83
C TRP A 115 -3.67 -14.09 -4.61
N LEU A 116 -2.89 -14.64 -3.69
CA LEU A 116 -2.53 -13.96 -2.44
C LEU A 116 -1.83 -12.61 -2.69
N PRO A 117 -0.81 -12.50 -3.57
CA PRO A 117 -0.15 -11.23 -3.83
C PRO A 117 -1.07 -10.22 -4.53
N ARG A 118 -1.92 -10.68 -5.46
CA ARG A 118 -2.85 -9.79 -6.17
C ARG A 118 -3.89 -9.20 -5.23
N LEU A 119 -4.51 -10.05 -4.42
CA LEU A 119 -5.52 -9.61 -3.46
C LEU A 119 -4.91 -8.71 -2.40
N LEU A 120 -3.74 -9.06 -1.87
CA LEU A 120 -3.09 -8.29 -0.81
C LEU A 120 -2.59 -6.94 -1.31
N THR A 121 -1.88 -6.89 -2.45
CA THR A 121 -1.45 -5.62 -3.04
C THR A 121 -2.65 -4.78 -3.46
N GLY A 122 -3.66 -5.39 -4.09
CA GLY A 122 -4.86 -4.70 -4.53
C GLY A 122 -5.64 -4.09 -3.37
N SER A 123 -5.92 -4.86 -2.31
CA SER A 123 -6.66 -4.39 -1.15
C SER A 123 -5.90 -3.29 -0.40
N LEU A 124 -4.60 -3.45 -0.19
CA LEU A 124 -3.80 -2.45 0.52
C LEU A 124 -3.66 -1.16 -0.27
N SER A 125 -3.36 -1.24 -1.58
CA SER A 125 -3.29 -0.04 -2.41
C SER A 125 -4.64 0.67 -2.49
N LEU A 126 -5.75 -0.06 -2.56
CA LEU A 126 -7.10 0.50 -2.54
C LEU A 126 -7.39 1.22 -1.22
N VAL A 127 -7.12 0.58 -0.08
CA VAL A 127 -7.34 1.17 1.25
C VAL A 127 -6.50 2.44 1.42
N MET A 128 -5.22 2.40 1.05
CA MET A 128 -4.34 3.57 1.17
C MET A 128 -4.79 4.73 0.28
N ALA A 129 -5.24 4.44 -0.96
CA ALA A 129 -5.81 5.44 -1.84
C ALA A 129 -7.12 6.02 -1.28
N ALA A 130 -8.02 5.19 -0.76
CA ALA A 130 -9.29 5.61 -0.17
C ALA A 130 -9.07 6.51 1.05
N VAL A 131 -8.15 6.13 1.95
CA VAL A 131 -7.78 6.95 3.12
C VAL A 131 -7.20 8.29 2.68
N TRP A 132 -6.34 8.30 1.66
CA TRP A 132 -5.77 9.54 1.15
C TRP A 132 -6.82 10.46 0.52
N VAL A 133 -7.72 9.92 -0.30
CA VAL A 133 -8.84 10.67 -0.89
C VAL A 133 -9.75 11.21 0.21
N ALA A 134 -10.12 10.41 1.21
CA ALA A 134 -10.92 10.88 2.34
C ALA A 134 -10.23 11.99 3.14
N ALA A 135 -8.90 11.90 3.32
CA ALA A 135 -8.12 12.93 4.00
C ALA A 135 -8.08 14.26 3.21
N LEU A 136 -8.07 14.19 1.88
CA LEU A 136 -8.17 15.33 0.98
C LEU A 136 -9.57 15.93 0.92
N LEU A 137 -10.62 15.11 0.86
CA LEU A 137 -12.00 15.60 0.82
C LEU A 137 -12.36 16.39 2.08
N ARG A 138 -11.83 15.99 3.25
CA ARG A 138 -11.97 16.74 4.51
C ARG A 138 -11.22 18.07 4.56
N LEU A 139 -10.46 18.43 3.52
CA LEU A 139 -9.88 19.78 3.37
C LEU A 139 -10.81 20.72 2.62
N LEU A 140 -11.76 20.21 1.83
CA LEU A 140 -12.74 21.05 1.17
C LEU A 140 -13.74 21.48 2.25
N PRO A 141 -13.81 22.78 2.60
CA PRO A 141 -14.82 23.27 3.52
C PRO A 141 -16.18 22.88 2.95
N GLU A 142 -17.09 22.38 3.79
CA GLU A 142 -18.50 22.38 3.41
C GLU A 142 -18.84 23.82 2.99
N ARG A 143 -19.21 23.99 1.72
CA ARG A 143 -19.89 25.21 1.28
C ARG A 143 -21.24 25.18 1.99
N ASP A 144 -21.27 25.63 3.23
CA ASP A 144 -22.53 25.87 3.92
C ASP A 144 -23.25 26.95 3.14
N GLY A 145 -24.35 26.53 2.52
CA GLY A 145 -25.33 27.42 1.94
C GLY A 145 -25.95 28.25 3.05
N THR A 146 -25.37 29.42 3.30
CA THR A 146 -26.11 30.54 3.87
C THR A 146 -27.06 31.07 2.78
N ALA A 147 -28.14 30.32 2.52
CA ALA A 147 -29.39 30.98 2.15
C ALA A 147 -29.93 31.53 3.46
N GLU A 148 -29.59 32.79 3.71
CA GLU A 148 -30.27 33.60 4.71
C GLU A 148 -31.78 33.61 4.38
N GLU A 149 -32.59 32.91 5.16
CA GLU A 149 -33.96 33.38 5.38
C GLU A 149 -33.89 34.51 6.41
N GLY A 150 -33.42 35.66 5.92
CA GLY A 150 -33.67 36.95 6.53
C GLY A 150 -35.15 37.31 6.36
N GLY A 151 -35.81 37.51 7.49
CA GLY A 151 -36.83 38.54 7.70
C GLY A 151 -37.93 38.68 6.66
N ALA A 152 -39.11 38.14 6.99
CA ALA A 152 -40.36 38.72 6.55
C ALA A 152 -41.38 38.69 7.69
N GLY A 153 -41.75 39.88 8.18
CA GLY A 153 -43.01 40.14 8.88
C GLY A 153 -42.93 40.24 10.39
#